data_AF-A0A034V1M7-F1
#
_entry.id   AF-A0A034V1M7-F1
#
_cell.length_a   1.000
_cell.length_b   1.000
_cell.length_c   1.000
_cell.angle_alpha   90.00
_cell.angle_beta   90.00
_cell.angle_gamma   90.00
#
_symmetry.space_group_name_H-M   'P 1'
#
loop_
_entity.id
_entity.type
_entity.pdbx_description
1 polymer ?
#
loop_
_entity_poly.entity_id
_entity_poly.type
_entity_poly.pdbx_seq_one_letter_code
_entity_poly.pdbx_strand_id
1 'polypeptide(L)'
;IFSLQTQYRMHPEICKWPNSYFYKNELIDDAKTHQFKTPLKPFSVLNLTYTQNDNCHRGQIANELEAQFVARLVKTLDGYIPMKYNTYGVITPYAQQRVALEKAMRTAGYSNVMVNTIDSYQGMERDVIIISNARTTGIGFLANYQRLNVALTRPKKCLILCGNFKNLEAVPAWRSLLSSARERKLYHELSPNCMDDMHRTVIPKIKASKANTATTEATATATTTTKEVTTVATTTKQSEQ
;
A
#
# COMPACT_ATOMS: atom_id res chain seq x y z
N ILE A 1 27.99 -9.19 3.54
CA ILE A 1 27.15 -8.10 2.99
C ILE A 1 26.22 -7.67 4.12
N PHE A 2 26.41 -6.46 4.67
CA PHE A 2 25.54 -5.95 5.73
C PHE A 2 24.19 -5.55 5.12
N SER A 3 23.10 -6.21 5.54
CA SER A 3 21.75 -5.82 5.16
C SER A 3 21.30 -4.64 6.03
N LEU A 4 20.78 -3.58 5.44
CA LEU A 4 20.12 -2.50 6.18
C LEU A 4 18.82 -3.07 6.76
N GLN A 5 18.81 -3.33 8.07
CA GLN A 5 17.67 -3.95 8.76
C GLN A 5 16.53 -2.96 9.01
N THR A 6 16.79 -1.65 9.13
CA THR A 6 15.71 -0.69 9.43
C THR A 6 15.06 -0.14 8.15
N GLN A 7 13.73 -0.22 8.08
CA GLN A 7 12.93 0.39 7.02
C GLN A 7 12.25 1.67 7.52
N TYR A 8 12.28 2.70 6.68
CA TYR A 8 11.89 4.07 7.02
C TYR A 8 10.71 4.59 6.19
N ARG A 9 10.10 3.73 5.38
CA ARG A 9 9.32 4.16 4.22
C ARG A 9 7.86 3.75 4.27
N MET A 10 7.61 2.47 4.52
CA MET A 10 6.29 1.89 4.36
C MET A 10 5.60 1.83 5.72
N HIS A 11 4.31 2.12 5.75
CA HIS A 11 3.49 1.82 6.91
C HIS A 11 3.66 0.33 7.30
N PRO A 12 3.80 -0.02 8.59
CA PRO A 12 4.03 -1.40 9.06
C PRO A 12 3.10 -2.45 8.44
N GLU A 13 1.80 -2.13 8.33
CA GLU A 13 0.80 -3.02 7.73
C GLU A 13 1.05 -3.37 6.24
N ILE A 14 1.68 -2.46 5.48
CA ILE A 14 2.14 -2.70 4.11
C ILE A 14 3.39 -3.57 4.14
N CYS A 15 4.34 -3.25 5.03
CA CYS A 15 5.62 -3.94 5.19
C CYS A 15 5.47 -5.40 5.64
N LYS A 16 4.42 -5.71 6.42
CA LYS A 16 4.23 -6.99 7.13
C LYS A 16 4.41 -8.22 6.25
N TRP A 17 3.74 -8.30 5.10
CA TRP A 17 3.87 -9.47 4.22
C TRP A 17 5.20 -9.50 3.44
N PRO A 18 5.63 -8.41 2.76
CA PRO A 18 6.94 -8.38 2.12
C PRO A 18 8.09 -8.73 3.07
N ASN A 19 8.08 -8.23 4.30
CA ASN A 19 9.09 -8.52 5.33
C ASN A 19 9.15 -10.02 5.63
N SER A 20 7.99 -10.65 5.88
CA SER A 20 7.93 -12.09 6.14
C SER A 20 8.35 -12.93 4.93
N TYR A 21 7.90 -12.58 3.72
CA TYR A 21 8.08 -13.42 2.53
C TYR A 21 9.46 -13.25 1.87
N PHE A 22 9.97 -12.02 1.77
CA PHE A 22 11.23 -11.71 1.07
C PHE A 22 12.41 -11.48 2.01
N TYR A 23 12.17 -11.02 3.25
CA TYR A 23 13.20 -10.57 4.16
C TYR A 23 13.26 -11.35 5.47
N LYS A 24 12.58 -12.50 5.56
CA LYS A 24 12.61 -13.41 6.74
C LYS A 24 12.31 -12.72 8.08
N ASN A 25 11.48 -11.67 8.08
CA ASN A 25 11.20 -10.82 9.25
C ASN A 25 12.42 -10.08 9.82
N GLU A 26 13.46 -9.86 9.03
CA GLU A 26 14.66 -9.13 9.43
C GLU A 26 14.51 -7.59 9.29
N LEU A 27 13.47 -7.11 8.60
CA LEU A 27 13.21 -5.66 8.53
C LEU A 27 12.56 -5.15 9.82
N ILE A 28 13.09 -4.07 10.36
CA ILE A 28 12.60 -3.37 11.55
C ILE A 28 11.96 -2.06 11.11
N ASP A 29 10.72 -1.82 11.51
CA ASP A 29 10.00 -0.60 11.17
C ASP A 29 10.46 0.58 12.06
N ASP A 30 10.91 1.67 11.44
CA ASP A 30 11.22 2.89 12.18
C ASP A 30 9.95 3.54 12.75
N ALA A 31 10.05 4.19 13.92
CA ALA A 31 8.93 4.82 14.61
C ALA A 31 8.15 5.82 13.73
N LYS A 32 8.82 6.51 12.80
CA LYS A 32 8.16 7.47 11.90
C LYS A 32 7.15 6.81 10.96
N THR A 33 7.32 5.54 10.63
CA THR A 33 6.42 4.83 9.70
C THR A 33 5.02 4.58 10.30
N HIS A 34 4.93 4.54 11.63
CA HIS A 34 3.67 4.45 12.36
C HIS A 34 2.88 5.76 12.35
N GLN A 35 3.52 6.88 11.97
CA GLN A 35 2.89 8.19 11.85
C GLN A 35 2.15 8.38 10.53
N PHE A 36 2.29 7.45 9.57
CA PHE A 36 1.60 7.46 8.27
C PHE A 36 0.12 7.07 8.39
N LYS A 37 -0.61 7.68 9.34
CA LYS A 37 -2.03 7.42 9.57
C LYS A 37 -2.87 8.05 8.46
N THR A 38 -3.85 7.28 8.00
CA THR A 38 -4.87 7.76 7.06
C THR A 38 -6.25 7.29 7.52
N PRO A 39 -7.36 7.90 7.06
CA PRO A 39 -8.71 7.40 7.33
C PRO A 39 -9.01 6.01 6.75
N LEU A 40 -8.11 5.48 5.91
CA LEU A 40 -8.23 4.20 5.24
C LEU A 40 -7.18 3.21 5.76
N LYS A 41 -7.45 1.92 5.57
CA LYS A 41 -6.51 0.85 5.87
C LYS A 41 -5.26 1.03 5.00
N PRO A 42 -4.04 0.93 5.55
CA PRO A 42 -2.80 1.08 4.78
C PRO A 42 -2.60 0.01 3.70
N PHE A 43 -3.22 -1.17 3.85
CA PHE A 43 -3.18 -2.23 2.85
C PHE A 43 -4.59 -2.81 2.64
N SER A 44 -4.99 -3.04 1.39
CA SER A 44 -6.25 -3.70 1.06
C SER A 44 -6.16 -4.41 -0.29
N VAL A 45 -6.90 -5.52 -0.42
CA VAL A 45 -7.05 -6.26 -1.67
C VAL A 45 -8.53 -6.23 -2.06
N LEU A 46 -8.82 -5.69 -3.24
CA LEU A 46 -10.15 -5.58 -3.81
C LEU A 46 -10.26 -6.57 -4.96
N ASN A 47 -10.87 -7.73 -4.69
CA ASN A 47 -11.12 -8.74 -5.71
C ASN A 47 -12.30 -8.33 -6.58
N LEU A 48 -12.04 -8.20 -7.88
CA LEU A 48 -12.98 -7.76 -8.89
C LEU A 48 -13.39 -8.94 -9.76
N THR A 49 -14.66 -8.95 -10.17
CA THR A 49 -15.20 -9.96 -11.08
C THR A 49 -14.98 -9.61 -12.56
N TYR A 50 -14.44 -8.43 -12.86
CA TYR A 50 -14.19 -7.98 -14.23
C TYR A 50 -13.14 -8.84 -14.93
N THR A 51 -13.39 -9.18 -16.18
CA THR A 51 -12.50 -9.98 -17.02
C THR A 51 -11.69 -9.09 -17.96
N GLN A 52 -10.54 -9.62 -18.40
CA GLN A 52 -9.74 -8.97 -19.44
C GLN A 52 -10.54 -8.95 -20.76
N ASN A 53 -10.25 -7.98 -21.62
CA ASN A 53 -10.96 -7.84 -22.90
C ASN A 53 -10.73 -9.07 -23.81
N ASP A 54 -11.73 -9.45 -24.61
CA ASP A 54 -11.71 -10.70 -25.40
C ASP A 54 -10.58 -10.76 -26.44
N ASN A 55 -10.21 -9.62 -27.03
CA ASN A 55 -9.18 -9.52 -28.08
C ASN A 55 -7.75 -9.34 -27.54
N CYS A 56 -7.49 -9.72 -26.28
CA CYS A 56 -6.14 -9.62 -25.71
C CYS A 56 -5.21 -10.70 -26.29
N HIS A 57 -4.35 -10.34 -27.24
CA HIS A 57 -3.24 -11.20 -27.68
C HIS A 57 -2.05 -11.15 -26.70
N ARG A 58 -1.07 -12.06 -26.87
CA ARG A 58 0.14 -12.15 -26.02
C ARG A 58 0.80 -10.76 -25.88
N GLY A 59 0.70 -10.17 -24.68
CA GLY A 59 1.31 -8.88 -24.33
C GLY A 59 0.38 -7.66 -24.35
N GLN A 60 -0.79 -7.74 -25.00
CA GLN A 60 -1.77 -6.64 -25.11
C GLN A 60 -2.91 -6.76 -24.08
N ILE A 61 -2.56 -7.09 -22.84
CA ILE A 61 -3.55 -7.32 -21.80
C ILE A 61 -4.11 -5.98 -21.32
N ALA A 62 -5.43 -5.85 -21.40
CA ALA A 62 -6.19 -4.75 -20.83
C ALA A 62 -7.52 -5.27 -20.26
N ASN A 63 -8.04 -4.53 -19.29
CA ASN A 63 -9.33 -4.72 -18.65
C ASN A 63 -9.93 -3.33 -18.44
N GLU A 64 -10.83 -2.93 -19.35
CA GLU A 64 -11.42 -1.59 -19.35
C GLU A 64 -12.29 -1.33 -18.13
N LEU A 65 -13.05 -2.34 -17.67
CA LEU A 65 -13.88 -2.22 -16.48
C LEU A 65 -13.03 -2.05 -15.22
N GLU A 66 -11.93 -2.79 -15.10
CA GLU A 66 -10.96 -2.59 -14.02
C GLU A 66 -10.31 -1.21 -14.10
N ALA A 67 -9.98 -0.71 -15.30
CA ALA A 67 -9.40 0.63 -15.46
C ALA A 67 -10.39 1.74 -15.04
N GLN A 68 -11.66 1.61 -15.43
CA GLN A 68 -12.74 2.51 -15.00
C GLN A 68 -12.95 2.45 -13.49
N PHE A 69 -12.95 1.24 -12.91
CA PHE A 69 -13.03 1.05 -11.47
C PHE A 69 -11.90 1.76 -10.74
N VAL A 70 -10.65 1.58 -11.18
CA VAL A 70 -9.47 2.21 -10.56
C VAL A 70 -9.55 3.74 -10.66
N ALA A 71 -10.02 4.29 -11.79
CA ALA A 71 -10.20 5.73 -11.92
C ALA A 71 -11.27 6.29 -10.96
N ARG A 72 -12.42 5.59 -10.83
CA ARG A 72 -13.45 5.94 -9.84
C ARG A 72 -12.92 5.83 -8.43
N LEU A 73 -12.17 4.76 -8.12
CA LEU A 73 -11.55 4.56 -6.82
C LEU A 73 -10.62 5.73 -6.49
N VAL A 74 -9.72 6.11 -7.38
CA VAL A 74 -8.80 7.24 -7.17
C VAL A 74 -9.56 8.54 -6.89
N LYS A 75 -10.62 8.83 -7.65
CA LYS A 75 -11.50 9.96 -7.39
C LYS A 75 -12.14 9.91 -6.00
N THR A 76 -12.63 8.75 -5.59
CA THR A 76 -13.23 8.58 -4.25
C THR A 76 -12.18 8.72 -3.14
N LEU A 77 -10.99 8.16 -3.34
CA LEU A 77 -9.89 8.20 -2.36
C LEU A 77 -9.41 9.63 -2.10
N ASP A 78 -9.45 10.51 -3.10
CA ASP A 78 -9.08 11.93 -2.96
C ASP A 78 -9.91 12.65 -1.87
N GLY A 79 -11.15 12.21 -1.63
CA GLY A 79 -11.98 12.70 -0.52
C GLY A 79 -11.53 12.24 0.88
N TYR A 80 -10.70 11.20 0.99
CA TYR A 80 -10.22 10.63 2.26
C TYR A 80 -8.72 10.82 2.48
N ILE A 81 -7.93 10.80 1.41
CA ILE A 81 -6.49 11.05 1.40
C ILE A 81 -6.24 12.09 0.29
N PRO A 82 -6.38 13.39 0.59
CA PRO A 82 -6.35 14.43 -0.43
C PRO A 82 -5.04 14.48 -1.21
N MET A 83 -5.13 14.51 -2.54
CA MET A 83 -3.98 14.61 -3.46
C MET A 83 -3.21 15.92 -3.29
N LYS A 84 -3.83 16.96 -2.73
CA LYS A 84 -3.17 18.22 -2.36
C LYS A 84 -1.95 18.01 -1.46
N TYR A 85 -1.98 16.98 -0.61
CA TYR A 85 -0.94 16.70 0.39
C TYR A 85 -0.30 15.32 0.23
N ASN A 86 -0.75 14.53 -0.74
CA ASN A 86 -0.34 13.15 -0.89
C ASN A 86 -0.10 12.84 -2.37
N THR A 87 1.02 12.19 -2.64
CA THR A 87 1.37 11.76 -3.99
C THR A 87 0.68 10.43 -4.31
N TYR A 88 0.08 10.35 -5.50
CA TYR A 88 -0.61 9.15 -5.99
C TYR A 88 0.15 8.50 -7.15
N GLY A 89 0.03 7.18 -7.24
CA GLY A 89 0.49 6.40 -8.38
C GLY A 89 -0.41 5.21 -8.65
N VAL A 90 -0.54 4.88 -9.94
CA VAL A 90 -1.16 3.64 -10.39
C VAL A 90 -0.11 2.82 -11.13
N ILE A 91 0.00 1.55 -10.75
CA ILE A 91 0.97 0.61 -11.31
C ILE A 91 0.21 -0.53 -11.97
N THR A 92 0.69 -0.97 -13.12
CA THR A 92 0.18 -2.17 -13.79
C THR A 92 1.31 -2.99 -14.43
N PRO A 93 1.21 -4.33 -14.51
CA PRO A 93 2.20 -5.14 -15.23
C PRO A 93 2.13 -5.01 -16.76
N TYR A 94 1.06 -4.44 -17.34
CA TYR A 94 0.80 -4.48 -18.79
C TYR A 94 0.75 -3.09 -19.41
N ALA A 95 1.48 -2.91 -20.52
CA ALA A 95 1.54 -1.63 -21.23
C ALA A 95 0.18 -1.20 -21.80
N GLN A 96 -0.62 -2.14 -22.33
CA GLN A 96 -1.95 -1.82 -22.85
C GLN A 96 -2.90 -1.41 -21.72
N GLN A 97 -2.81 -2.06 -20.56
CA GLN A 97 -3.57 -1.63 -19.38
C GLN A 97 -3.15 -0.24 -18.91
N ARG A 98 -1.86 0.12 -18.98
CA ARG A 98 -1.39 1.47 -18.65
C ARG A 98 -2.12 2.51 -19.50
N VAL A 99 -2.24 2.27 -20.81
CA VAL A 99 -2.96 3.17 -21.73
C VAL A 99 -4.46 3.25 -21.37
N ALA A 100 -5.10 2.12 -21.05
CA ALA A 100 -6.49 2.10 -20.62
C ALA A 100 -6.72 2.89 -19.32
N LEU A 101 -5.81 2.74 -18.35
CA LEU A 101 -5.83 3.48 -17.09
C LEU A 101 -5.62 4.98 -17.30
N GLU A 102 -4.65 5.39 -18.12
CA GLU A 102 -4.42 6.81 -18.44
C GLU A 102 -5.65 7.45 -19.07
N LYS A 103 -6.30 6.74 -20.00
CA LYS A 103 -7.56 7.18 -20.61
C LYS A 103 -8.66 7.33 -19.56
N ALA A 104 -8.87 6.31 -18.72
CA ALA A 104 -9.90 6.32 -17.68
C ALA A 104 -9.66 7.44 -16.64
N MET A 105 -8.40 7.65 -16.22
CA MET A 105 -8.01 8.74 -15.32
C MET A 105 -8.27 10.11 -15.93
N ARG A 106 -7.92 10.30 -17.20
CA ARG A 106 -8.19 11.56 -17.92
C ARG A 106 -9.69 11.85 -17.98
N THR A 107 -10.51 10.85 -18.31
CA THR A 107 -11.98 10.98 -18.31
C THR A 107 -12.54 11.31 -16.93
N ALA A 108 -11.93 10.80 -15.86
CA ALA A 108 -12.34 11.10 -14.48
C ALA A 108 -11.86 12.47 -13.96
N GLY A 109 -11.03 13.21 -14.72
CA GLY A 109 -10.46 14.49 -14.32
C GLY A 109 -9.15 14.40 -13.53
N TYR A 110 -8.49 13.23 -13.52
CA TYR A 110 -7.28 12.94 -12.72
C TYR A 110 -6.06 12.67 -13.59
N SER A 111 -5.83 13.50 -14.62
CA SER A 111 -4.73 13.35 -15.58
C SER A 111 -3.33 13.56 -14.97
N ASN A 112 -3.24 14.18 -13.79
CA ASN A 112 -2.01 14.39 -13.03
C ASN A 112 -1.56 13.16 -12.23
N VAL A 113 -2.41 12.13 -12.12
CA VAL A 113 -2.04 10.88 -11.44
C VAL A 113 -1.07 10.09 -12.31
N MET A 114 0.06 9.72 -11.73
CA MET A 114 1.07 8.96 -12.43
C MET A 114 0.65 7.52 -12.66
N VAL A 115 0.48 7.11 -13.91
CA VAL A 115 0.20 5.73 -14.30
C VAL A 115 1.43 5.16 -15.00
N ASN A 116 1.96 4.04 -14.52
CA ASN A 116 3.19 3.46 -15.04
C ASN A 116 3.19 1.93 -14.97
N THR A 117 4.13 1.30 -15.68
CA THR A 117 4.37 -0.14 -15.53
C THR A 117 5.29 -0.42 -14.34
N ILE A 118 5.31 -1.67 -13.86
CA ILE A 118 6.20 -2.06 -12.74
C ILE A 118 7.68 -1.76 -13.08
N ASP A 119 8.10 -2.08 -14.31
CA ASP A 119 9.49 -1.88 -14.74
C ASP A 119 9.87 -0.39 -14.82
N SER A 120 8.92 0.49 -15.18
CA SER A 120 9.17 1.95 -15.21
C SER A 120 9.04 2.64 -13.84
N TYR A 121 8.67 1.90 -12.78
CA TYR A 121 8.50 2.43 -11.42
C TYR A 121 9.72 2.26 -10.50
N GLN A 122 10.85 1.80 -11.04
CA GLN A 122 12.05 1.59 -10.23
C GLN A 122 12.57 2.92 -9.68
N GLY A 123 12.75 2.99 -8.35
CA GLY A 123 13.21 4.22 -7.67
C GLY A 123 12.12 5.27 -7.41
N MET A 124 10.88 5.03 -7.81
CA MET A 124 9.76 5.95 -7.59
C MET A 124 8.90 5.50 -6.42
N GLU A 125 8.61 6.40 -5.49
CA GLU A 125 7.74 6.14 -4.34
C GLU A 125 6.56 7.11 -4.33
N ARG A 126 5.42 6.65 -3.79
CA ARG A 126 4.23 7.48 -3.62
C ARG A 126 3.60 7.24 -2.25
N ASP A 127 2.82 8.20 -1.79
CA ASP A 127 2.06 8.05 -0.55
C ASP A 127 0.96 7.00 -0.73
N VAL A 128 0.28 7.04 -1.88
CA VAL A 128 -0.79 6.10 -2.25
C VAL A 128 -0.45 5.40 -3.56
N ILE A 129 -0.43 4.07 -3.56
CA ILE A 129 -0.28 3.25 -4.78
C ILE A 129 -1.53 2.38 -4.96
N ILE A 130 -2.06 2.37 -6.17
CA ILE A 130 -3.04 1.37 -6.61
C ILE A 130 -2.37 0.46 -7.64
N ILE A 131 -2.42 -0.85 -7.44
CA ILE A 131 -1.93 -1.84 -8.41
C ILE A 131 -3.14 -2.42 -9.16
N SER A 132 -3.17 -2.25 -10.47
CA SER A 132 -4.18 -2.83 -11.37
C SER A 132 -3.59 -4.03 -12.09
N ASN A 133 -4.12 -5.21 -11.79
CA ASN A 133 -3.67 -6.48 -12.34
C ASN A 133 -4.06 -6.69 -13.81
N ALA A 134 -5.31 -6.36 -14.17
CA ALA A 134 -5.98 -6.54 -15.46
C ALA A 134 -6.09 -7.97 -16.02
N ARG A 135 -5.11 -8.84 -15.82
CA ARG A 135 -5.14 -10.21 -16.35
C ARG A 135 -6.11 -11.07 -15.56
N THR A 136 -6.88 -11.85 -16.30
CA THR A 136 -7.83 -12.82 -15.74
C THR A 136 -7.61 -14.23 -16.24
N THR A 137 -6.80 -14.46 -17.29
CA THR A 137 -6.43 -15.81 -17.76
C THR A 137 -4.91 -15.99 -17.83
N GLY A 138 -4.43 -17.10 -17.26
CA GLY A 138 -3.00 -17.37 -17.10
C GLY A 138 -2.29 -16.42 -16.11
N ILE A 139 -0.98 -16.59 -15.97
CA ILE A 139 -0.18 -15.88 -14.96
C ILE A 139 0.72 -14.81 -15.61
N GLY A 140 1.51 -15.21 -16.62
CA GLY A 140 2.52 -14.38 -17.29
C GLY A 140 3.38 -13.50 -16.36
N PHE A 141 3.44 -12.19 -16.62
CA PHE A 141 4.31 -11.21 -15.92
C PHE A 141 4.24 -11.30 -14.37
N LEU A 142 3.09 -11.71 -13.84
CA LEU A 142 2.81 -11.75 -12.41
C LEU A 142 3.44 -12.96 -11.70
N ALA A 143 4.07 -13.87 -12.44
CA ALA A 143 4.87 -14.96 -11.87
C ALA A 143 6.21 -14.46 -11.28
N ASN A 144 6.69 -13.28 -11.69
CA ASN A 144 7.97 -12.77 -11.25
C ASN A 144 7.85 -12.14 -9.84
N TYR A 145 8.39 -12.83 -8.84
CA TYR A 145 8.35 -12.40 -7.45
C TYR A 145 9.18 -11.15 -7.16
N GLN A 146 10.26 -10.90 -7.91
CA GLN A 146 11.09 -9.69 -7.73
C GLN A 146 10.29 -8.44 -8.12
N ARG A 147 9.55 -8.53 -9.23
CA ARG A 147 8.63 -7.47 -9.68
C ARG A 147 7.48 -7.25 -8.71
N LEU A 148 6.95 -8.32 -8.12
CA LEU A 148 5.96 -8.23 -7.05
C LEU A 148 6.54 -7.47 -5.84
N ASN A 149 7.75 -7.83 -5.38
CA ASN A 149 8.40 -7.11 -4.28
C ASN A 149 8.60 -5.62 -4.60
N VAL A 150 9.07 -5.29 -5.80
CA VAL A 150 9.19 -3.90 -6.24
C VAL A 150 7.85 -3.20 -6.13
N ALA A 151 6.78 -3.74 -6.73
CA ALA A 151 5.47 -3.11 -6.74
C ALA A 151 4.88 -2.91 -5.33
N LEU A 152 5.00 -3.92 -4.45
CA LEU A 152 4.48 -3.86 -3.07
C LEU A 152 5.27 -2.90 -2.17
N THR A 153 6.51 -2.54 -2.53
CA THR A 153 7.40 -1.69 -1.72
C THR A 153 7.51 -0.23 -2.18
N ARG A 154 6.70 0.17 -3.18
CA ARG A 154 6.57 1.56 -3.63
C ARG A 154 5.71 2.49 -2.74
N PRO A 155 4.64 2.02 -2.07
CA PRO A 155 3.75 2.90 -1.30
C PRO A 155 4.29 3.21 0.09
N LYS A 156 4.07 4.44 0.56
CA LYS A 156 4.40 4.87 1.93
C LYS A 156 3.23 4.70 2.90
N LYS A 157 2.05 5.20 2.53
CA LYS A 157 0.88 5.31 3.45
C LYS A 157 -0.24 4.33 3.12
N CYS A 158 -0.54 4.12 1.84
CA CYS A 158 -1.66 3.28 1.41
C CYS A 158 -1.34 2.50 0.14
N LEU A 159 -1.66 1.21 0.15
CA LEU A 159 -1.56 0.29 -0.98
C LEU A 159 -2.89 -0.43 -1.19
N ILE A 160 -3.43 -0.34 -2.39
CA ILE A 160 -4.63 -1.08 -2.79
C ILE A 160 -4.32 -1.97 -4.00
N LEU A 161 -4.53 -3.27 -3.87
CA LEU A 161 -4.46 -4.21 -4.98
C LEU A 161 -5.86 -4.37 -5.59
N CYS A 162 -5.98 -4.16 -6.89
CA CYS A 162 -7.22 -4.29 -7.64
C CYS A 162 -7.06 -5.32 -8.75
N GLY A 163 -8.06 -6.17 -8.92
CA GLY A 163 -8.17 -7.08 -10.06
C GLY A 163 -8.82 -8.40 -9.71
N ASN A 164 -8.82 -9.31 -10.69
CA ASN A 164 -9.25 -10.69 -10.46
C ASN A 164 -8.06 -11.54 -10.02
N PHE A 165 -8.14 -12.09 -8.81
CA PHE A 165 -7.01 -12.82 -8.21
C PHE A 165 -7.10 -14.34 -8.36
N LYS A 166 -8.20 -14.89 -8.92
CA LYS A 166 -8.46 -16.33 -8.98
C LYS A 166 -7.30 -17.12 -9.60
N ASN A 167 -6.79 -16.68 -10.76
CA ASN A 167 -5.68 -17.35 -11.43
C ASN A 167 -4.32 -17.08 -10.78
N LEU A 168 -4.19 -15.99 -10.00
CA LEU A 168 -2.96 -15.69 -9.29
C LEU A 168 -2.73 -16.58 -8.09
N GLU A 169 -3.76 -17.21 -7.55
CA GLU A 169 -3.61 -18.22 -6.50
C GLU A 169 -2.81 -19.44 -6.94
N ALA A 170 -2.62 -19.66 -8.25
CA ALA A 170 -1.71 -20.69 -8.74
C ALA A 170 -0.23 -20.37 -8.45
N VAL A 171 0.12 -19.08 -8.29
CA VAL A 171 1.49 -18.63 -8.01
C VAL A 171 1.74 -18.64 -6.50
N PRO A 172 2.79 -19.32 -5.99
CA PRO A 172 3.06 -19.42 -4.55
C PRO A 172 3.13 -18.07 -3.82
N ALA A 173 3.81 -17.08 -4.40
CA ALA A 173 3.95 -15.75 -3.81
C ALA A 173 2.59 -15.03 -3.68
N TRP A 174 1.77 -15.05 -4.73
CA TRP A 174 0.43 -14.47 -4.68
C TRP A 174 -0.49 -15.22 -3.73
N ARG A 175 -0.48 -16.56 -3.75
CA ARG A 175 -1.26 -17.37 -2.81
C ARG A 175 -0.94 -17.00 -1.36
N SER A 176 0.34 -16.89 -1.02
CA SER A 176 0.78 -16.48 0.32
C SER A 176 0.32 -15.05 0.66
N LEU A 177 0.48 -14.09 -0.26
CA LEU A 177 0.03 -12.70 -0.08
C LEU A 177 -1.48 -12.61 0.16
N LEU A 178 -2.27 -13.33 -0.65
CA LEU A 178 -3.72 -13.34 -0.56
C LEU A 178 -4.21 -14.05 0.71
N SER A 179 -3.56 -15.14 1.13
CA SER A 179 -3.83 -15.79 2.42
C SER A 179 -3.61 -14.83 3.59
N SER A 180 -2.45 -14.16 3.61
CA SER A 180 -2.14 -13.16 4.63
C SER A 180 -3.13 -12.00 4.63
N ALA A 181 -3.61 -11.56 3.46
CA ALA A 181 -4.64 -10.53 3.37
C ALA A 181 -5.99 -11.01 3.93
N ARG A 182 -6.38 -12.27 3.69
CA ARG A 182 -7.60 -12.88 4.24
C ARG A 182 -7.53 -13.03 5.76
N GLU A 183 -6.43 -13.57 6.27
CA GLU A 183 -6.18 -13.72 7.72
C GLU A 183 -6.27 -12.37 8.45
N ARG A 184 -5.77 -11.30 7.83
CA ARG A 184 -5.81 -9.93 8.37
C ARG A 184 -7.12 -9.18 8.09
N LYS A 185 -8.12 -9.82 7.46
CA LYS A 185 -9.41 -9.19 7.06
C LYS A 185 -9.23 -7.95 6.16
N LEU A 186 -8.24 -8.02 5.27
CA LEU A 186 -7.88 -6.99 4.28
C LEU A 186 -8.22 -7.40 2.84
N TYR A 187 -8.64 -8.65 2.63
CA TYR A 187 -9.13 -9.14 1.35
C TYR A 187 -10.64 -8.97 1.26
N HIS A 188 -11.10 -8.35 0.17
CA HIS A 188 -12.48 -7.93 0.01
C HIS A 188 -13.01 -8.33 -1.36
N GLU A 189 -14.00 -9.22 -1.35
CA GLU A 189 -14.82 -9.52 -2.52
C GLU A 189 -15.76 -8.36 -2.82
N LEU A 190 -15.77 -7.90 -4.07
CA LEU A 190 -16.63 -6.84 -4.56
C LEU A 190 -17.64 -7.38 -5.58
N SER A 191 -18.87 -6.86 -5.52
CA SER A 191 -19.91 -7.19 -6.48
C SER A 191 -19.65 -6.52 -7.84
N PRO A 192 -20.18 -7.06 -8.95
CA PRO A 192 -20.02 -6.47 -10.29
C PRO A 192 -20.53 -5.02 -10.40
N ASN A 193 -21.50 -4.63 -9.56
CA ASN A 193 -22.08 -3.28 -9.51
C ASN A 193 -21.42 -2.36 -8.47
N CYS A 194 -20.25 -2.73 -7.93
CA CYS A 194 -19.56 -1.91 -6.93
C CYS A 194 -19.20 -0.49 -7.42
N MET A 195 -19.15 -0.27 -8.73
CA MET A 195 -18.85 1.05 -9.30
C MET A 195 -19.99 2.06 -9.20
N ASP A 196 -21.23 1.62 -8.95
CA ASP A 196 -22.41 2.50 -8.96
C ASP A 196 -22.38 3.50 -7.79
N ASP A 197 -21.94 3.03 -6.62
CA ASP A 197 -21.70 3.85 -5.44
C ASP A 197 -20.50 3.32 -4.65
N MET A 198 -19.34 3.95 -4.90
CA MET A 198 -18.08 3.59 -4.24
C MET A 198 -18.10 3.88 -2.73
N HIS A 199 -18.83 4.92 -2.29
CA HIS A 199 -18.91 5.29 -0.88
C HIS A 199 -19.71 4.28 -0.06
N ARG A 200 -20.70 3.63 -0.68
CA ARG A 200 -21.49 2.58 -0.04
C ARG A 200 -20.88 1.19 -0.18
N THR A 201 -20.28 0.87 -1.32
CA THR A 201 -19.87 -0.52 -1.64
C THR A 201 -18.40 -0.81 -1.38
N VAL A 202 -17.50 0.17 -1.54
CA VAL A 202 -16.04 -0.03 -1.45
C VAL A 202 -15.45 0.61 -0.19
N ILE A 203 -15.73 1.90 0.04
CA ILE A 203 -15.13 2.64 1.16
C ILE A 203 -15.33 1.96 2.52
N PRO A 204 -16.52 1.43 2.89
CA PRO A 204 -16.70 0.81 4.21
C PRO A 204 -15.79 -0.39 4.44
N LYS A 205 -15.39 -1.09 3.36
CA LYS A 205 -14.49 -2.26 3.43
C LYS A 205 -13.05 -1.85 3.69
N ILE A 206 -12.62 -0.72 3.12
CA ILE A 206 -11.24 -0.21 3.22
C ILE A 206 -11.04 0.91 4.25
N LYS A 207 -12.08 1.35 4.94
CA LYS A 207 -11.99 2.37 5.99
C LYS A 207 -11.24 1.81 7.22
N ALA A 208 -10.38 2.63 7.82
CA ALA A 208 -9.74 2.28 9.09
C ALA A 208 -10.78 2.28 10.23
N SER A 209 -10.70 1.31 11.14
CA SER A 209 -11.54 1.34 12.34
C SER A 209 -11.05 2.42 13.31
N LYS A 210 -11.97 3.04 14.07
CA LYS A 210 -11.63 4.07 15.08
C LYS A 210 -10.73 3.54 16.21
N ALA A 211 -10.53 2.22 16.34
CA ALA A 211 -9.74 1.62 17.40
C ALA A 211 -8.22 1.88 17.29
N ASN A 212 -7.70 2.30 16.13
CA ASN A 212 -6.28 2.61 15.96
C ASN A 212 -5.87 4.05 16.34
N THR A 213 -6.80 4.83 16.89
CA THR A 213 -6.53 6.21 17.32
C THR A 213 -6.34 6.33 18.83
N ALA A 214 -6.89 5.41 19.64
CA ALA A 214 -6.99 5.56 21.09
C ALA A 214 -5.86 4.92 21.92
N THR A 215 -5.11 3.94 21.40
CA THR A 215 -4.15 3.17 22.24
C THR A 215 -2.81 3.89 22.51
N THR A 216 -2.61 5.12 22.04
CA THR A 216 -1.32 5.83 22.19
C THR A 216 -1.39 7.05 23.12
N GLU A 217 -2.56 7.56 23.45
CA GLU A 217 -2.68 8.66 24.43
C GLU A 217 -2.36 8.20 25.86
N ALA A 218 -2.57 6.91 26.18
CA ALA A 218 -2.27 6.38 27.52
C ALA A 218 -0.78 6.15 27.79
N THR A 219 0.07 6.09 26.77
CA THR A 219 1.52 5.83 26.96
C THR A 219 2.37 7.11 26.97
N ALA A 220 1.82 8.24 26.54
CA ALA A 220 2.52 9.53 26.51
C ALA A 220 2.43 10.29 27.86
N THR A 221 1.47 9.95 28.73
CA THR A 221 1.27 10.67 30.00
C THR A 221 2.05 10.08 31.19
N ALA A 222 2.68 8.92 31.03
CA ALA A 222 3.34 8.21 32.14
C ALA A 222 4.84 8.52 32.35
N THR A 223 5.48 9.32 31.48
CA THR A 223 6.96 9.50 31.52
C THR A 223 7.42 10.88 32.02
N THR A 224 6.50 11.74 32.49
CA THR A 224 6.85 13.10 32.96
C THR A 224 6.59 13.27 34.45
N THR A 225 7.22 12.46 35.29
CA THR A 225 7.46 12.85 36.69
C THR A 225 8.68 12.10 37.23
N THR A 226 9.48 12.76 38.05
CA THR A 226 10.68 12.29 38.77
C THR A 226 12.01 12.16 38.00
N LYS A 227 12.69 13.30 37.82
CA LYS A 227 14.13 13.40 38.13
C LYS A 227 14.37 14.71 38.90
N GLU A 228 14.29 14.62 40.23
CA GLU A 228 14.85 15.64 41.11
C GLU A 228 16.38 15.53 41.13
N VAL A 229 16.99 16.71 41.19
CA VAL A 229 18.41 17.01 41.10
C VAL A 229 19.07 16.77 42.46
N THR A 230 20.16 16.00 42.50
CA THR A 230 21.09 16.02 43.65
C THR A 230 22.44 16.55 43.16
N THR A 231 22.68 17.82 43.45
CA THR A 231 23.96 18.51 43.31
C THR A 231 24.87 18.13 44.47
N VAL A 232 25.99 17.46 44.20
CA VAL A 232 27.08 17.28 45.17
C VAL A 232 28.16 18.31 44.85
N ALA A 233 28.37 19.23 45.79
CA ALA A 233 29.46 20.19 45.78
C ALA A 233 30.75 19.52 46.28
N THR A 234 31.83 19.62 45.51
CA THR A 234 33.17 19.23 45.96
C THR A 234 34.01 20.50 46.11
N THR A 235 34.27 20.86 47.36
CA THR A 235 35.08 22.02 47.75
C THR A 235 36.57 21.68 47.68
N THR A 236 37.29 22.52 46.94
CA THR A 236 38.74 22.65 46.88
C THR A 236 39.37 22.85 48.26
N LYS A 237 40.40 22.07 48.59
CA LYS A 237 41.40 22.46 49.61
C LYS A 237 42.78 22.45 48.98
N GLN A 238 43.32 23.66 48.81
CA GLN A 238 44.75 23.93 48.78
C GLN A 238 45.25 23.93 50.24
N SER A 239 46.41 23.32 50.48
CA SER A 239 47.28 23.67 51.61
C SER A 239 48.72 23.38 51.23
N GLU A 240 49.53 24.43 51.30
CA GLU A 240 50.98 24.48 51.21
C GLU A 240 51.64 23.65 52.31
N GLN A 241 52.70 22.92 51.96
CA GLN A 241 54.04 22.96 52.56
C GLN A 241 54.99 22.03 51.78
#